data_AF-A0A060QNM9-F1
#
_entry.id   AF-A0A060QNM9-F1
#
_cell.length_a   1.000
_cell.length_b   1.000
_cell.length_c   1.000
_cell.angle_alpha   90.00
_cell.angle_beta   90.00
_cell.angle_gamma   90.00
#
_symmetry.space_group_name_H-M   'P 1'
#
loop_
_entity.id
_entity.type
_entity.pdbx_description
1 polymer ?
#
loop_
_entity_poly.entity_id
_entity_poly.type
_entity_poly.pdbx_seq_one_letter_code
_entity_poly.pdbx_strand_id
1 'polypeptide(L)' 'MVEEFLYREILWNLVKKLDIRIALTSVLFALAHHPGTILAWCLYVSLGMFLGMVRYKSDLWGSMGLHLVWNLLVYSFLLF' A
#
# COMPACT_ATOMS: atom_id res chain seq x y z
N MET A 1 2.25 3.89 -8.18
CA MET A 1 3.10 5.10 -7.98
C MET A 1 2.31 6.31 -7.52
N VAL A 2 1.28 6.76 -8.26
CA VAL A 2 0.36 7.82 -7.79
C VAL A 2 -0.30 7.43 -6.46
N GLU A 3 -0.65 6.17 -6.30
CA GLU A 3 -1.18 5.61 -5.05
C GLU A 3 -0.24 5.85 -3.87
N GLU A 4 1.05 5.56 -4.01
CA GLU A 4 2.03 5.80 -2.94
C GLU A 4 2.15 7.27 -2.60
N PHE A 5 2.13 8.16 -3.59
CA PHE A 5 2.15 9.59 -3.32
C PHE A 5 0.89 10.04 -2.55
N LEU A 6 -0.29 9.56 -2.93
CA LEU A 6 -1.53 9.89 -2.24
C LEU A 6 -1.55 9.33 -0.80
N TYR A 7 -1.29 8.04 -0.63
CA TYR A 7 -1.47 7.37 0.64
C TYR A 7 -0.25 7.46 1.57
N ARG A 8 0.98 7.43 1.03
CA ARG A 8 2.24 7.39 1.80
C ARG A 8 2.96 8.73 1.88
N GLU A 9 2.50 9.76 1.16
CA GLU A 9 2.99 11.13 1.30
C GLU A 9 1.89 12.09 1.80
N ILE A 10 0.81 12.29 1.03
CA ILE A 10 -0.24 13.25 1.42
C ILE A 10 -0.97 12.78 2.68
N LEU A 11 -1.69 11.66 2.62
CA LEU A 11 -2.50 11.17 3.74
C LEU A 11 -1.63 10.78 4.95
N TRP A 12 -0.45 10.23 4.69
CA TRP A 12 0.51 9.87 5.74
C TRP A 12 0.89 11.06 6.62
N ASN A 13 1.11 12.23 6.03
CA ASN A 13 1.52 13.43 6.75
C ASN A 13 0.36 14.16 7.46
N LEU A 14 -0.90 13.86 7.14
CA LEU A 14 -2.08 14.47 7.79
C LEU A 14 -2.37 13.91 9.19
N VAL A 15 -2.05 12.63 9.42
CA VAL A 15 -2.22 11.99 10.73
C VAL A 15 -0.90 12.10 11.48
N LYS A 16 -0.86 12.10 12.83
CA LYS A 16 0.42 12.14 13.61
C LYS A 16 0.85 10.77 14.16
N LYS A 17 -0.10 9.96 14.62
CA LYS A 17 0.17 8.66 15.23
C LYS A 17 0.51 7.62 14.16
N LEU A 18 1.64 6.93 14.30
CA LEU A 18 2.17 5.99 13.30
C LEU A 18 1.24 4.81 13.03
N ASP A 19 0.76 4.20 14.10
CA ASP A 19 -0.23 3.14 14.16
C ASP A 19 -1.51 3.52 13.39
N ILE A 20 -2.00 4.75 13.58
CA ILE A 20 -3.17 5.25 12.83
C ILE A 20 -2.81 5.51 11.36
N ARG A 21 -1.65 6.10 11.04
CA ARG A 21 -1.20 6.32 9.66
C ARG A 21 -1.17 5.02 8.88
N ILE A 22 -0.51 3.99 9.43
CA ILE A 22 -0.37 2.70 8.76
C ILE A 22 -1.75 2.07 8.58
N ALA A 23 -2.57 1.99 9.63
CA ALA A 23 -3.89 1.38 9.55
C ALA A 23 -4.79 2.10 8.53
N LEU A 24 -4.94 3.42 8.66
CA LEU A 24 -5.79 4.24 7.79
C LEU A 24 -5.39 4.11 6.32
N THR A 25 -4.10 4.31 6.04
CA THR A 25 -3.60 4.33 4.67
C THR A 25 -3.54 2.94 4.03
N SER A 26 -3.60 1.86 4.84
CA SER A 26 -3.73 0.48 4.35
C SER A 26 -5.18 0.10 4.06
N VAL A 27 -6.11 0.49 4.93
CA VAL A 27 -7.54 0.25 4.74
C VAL A 27 -8.06 1.02 3.52
N LEU A 28 -7.73 2.31 3.40
CA LEU A 28 -8.15 3.11 2.25
C LEU A 28 -7.56 2.59 0.93
N PHE A 29 -6.28 2.19 0.96
CA PHE A 29 -5.62 1.55 -0.18
C PHE A 29 -6.37 0.28 -0.61
N ALA A 30 -6.74 -0.59 0.34
CA ALA A 30 -7.46 -1.82 0.04
C ALA A 30 -8.88 -1.56 -0.51
N LEU A 31 -9.60 -0.58 0.03
CA LEU A 31 -10.93 -0.24 -0.44
C LEU A 31 -10.93 0.34 -1.86
N ALA A 32 -9.90 1.10 -2.23
CA ALA A 32 -9.75 1.65 -3.58
C ALA A 32 -9.56 0.57 -4.67
N HIS A 33 -9.16 -0.64 -4.28
CA HIS A 33 -9.07 -1.79 -5.18
C HIS A 33 -10.41 -2.54 -5.34
N HIS A 34 -11.48 -2.06 -4.71
CA HIS A 34 -12.83 -2.63 -4.79
C HIS A 34 -12.85 -4.18 -4.65
N PRO A 35 -12.33 -4.73 -3.54
CA PRO A 35 -12.19 -6.18 -3.40
C PRO A 35 -13.56 -6.87 -3.38
N GLY A 36 -13.76 -7.83 -4.28
CA GLY A 36 -14.99 -8.63 -4.34
C GLY A 36 -15.10 -9.74 -3.30
N THR A 37 -14.03 -10.01 -2.54
CA THR A 37 -14.00 -11.06 -1.50
C THR A 37 -13.23 -10.61 -0.27
N ILE A 38 -13.53 -11.23 0.88
CA ILE A 38 -12.79 -10.99 2.13
C ILE A 38 -11.30 -11.33 1.97
N LEU A 39 -10.99 -12.37 1.18
CA LEU A 39 -9.61 -12.79 0.93
C LEU A 39 -8.85 -11.73 0.14
N ALA A 40 -9.44 -11.20 -0.93
CA ALA A 40 -8.85 -10.10 -1.70
C ALA A 40 -8.66 -8.85 -0.82
N TRP A 41 -9.64 -8.52 0.02
CA TRP A 41 -9.50 -7.43 0.97
C TRP A 41 -8.32 -7.64 1.94
N CYS A 42 -8.20 -8.82 2.54
CA CYS A 42 -7.08 -9.17 3.42
C CYS A 42 -5.72 -9.05 2.72
N LEU A 43 -5.62 -9.48 1.46
CA LEU A 43 -4.41 -9.36 0.65
C LEU A 43 -4.03 -7.89 0.44
N TYR A 44 -4.97 -7.04 -0.01
CA TYR A 44 -4.68 -5.63 -0.24
C TYR A 44 -4.38 -4.86 1.06
N VAL A 45 -5.07 -5.16 2.16
CA VAL A 45 -4.75 -4.56 3.46
C VAL A 45 -3.35 -4.97 3.90
N SER A 46 -2.98 -6.24 3.75
CA SER A 46 -1.65 -6.74 4.14
C SER A 46 -0.54 -6.10 3.31
N LEU A 47 -0.75 -5.98 1.99
CA LEU A 47 0.15 -5.25 1.10
C LEU A 47 0.27 -3.78 1.53
N GLY A 48 -0.85 -3.12 1.78
CA GLY A 48 -0.90 -1.76 2.30
C GLY A 48 -0.08 -1.61 3.59
N MET A 49 -0.22 -2.53 4.54
CA MET A 49 0.55 -2.51 5.78
C MET A 49 2.05 -2.63 5.50
N PHE A 50 2.45 -3.53 4.61
CA PHE A 50 3.86 -3.73 4.26
C PHE A 50 4.47 -2.48 3.60
N LEU A 51 3.75 -1.87 2.66
CA LEU A 51 4.13 -0.59 2.05
C LEU A 51 4.24 0.52 3.10
N GLY A 52 3.27 0.61 4.02
CA GLY A 52 3.31 1.54 5.15
C GLY A 52 4.52 1.33 6.06
N MET A 53 4.89 0.09 6.34
CA MET A 53 6.07 -0.25 7.13
C MET A 53 7.36 0.13 6.41
N VAL A 54 7.46 -0.11 5.10
CA VAL A 54 8.62 0.33 4.30
C VAL A 54 8.72 1.85 4.28
N ARG A 55 7.61 2.57 4.09
CA ARG A 55 7.56 4.04 4.18
C ARG A 55 8.08 4.57 5.52
N TYR A 56 7.78 3.87 6.61
CA TYR A 56 8.23 4.22 7.96
C TYR A 56 9.72 3.92 8.19
N LYS A 57 10.20 2.77 7.70
CA LYS A 57 11.58 2.29 7.96
C LYS A 57 12.62 2.83 6.99
N SER A 58 12.19 3.22 5.79
CA SER A 58 13.03 3.75 4.72
C SER A 58 12.48 5.12 4.33
N ASP A 59 11.79 5.24 3.20
CA ASP A 59 11.21 6.48 2.71
C ASP A 59 10.09 6.21 1.70
N LEU A 60 9.63 7.27 1.02
CA LEU A 60 8.64 7.18 -0.04
C LEU A 60 9.15 6.36 -1.24
N TRP A 61 10.43 6.50 -1.60
CA TRP A 61 11.04 5.82 -2.73
C TRP A 61 11.12 4.31 -2.52
N GLY A 62 11.45 3.86 -1.31
CA GLY A 62 11.44 2.45 -0.93
C GLY A 62 10.04 1.85 -1.04
N SER A 63 9.01 2.57 -0.57
CA SER A 63 7.62 2.13 -0.69
C SER A 63 7.18 2.04 -2.16
N MET A 64 7.52 3.06 -2.95
CA MET A 64 7.30 3.10 -4.39
C MET A 64 8.00 1.96 -5.14
N GLY A 65 9.26 1.68 -4.81
CA GLY A 65 10.02 0.58 -5.38
C GLY A 65 9.40 -0.78 -5.07
N LEU A 66 9.02 -1.01 -3.82
CA LEU A 66 8.33 -2.25 -3.42
C LEU A 66 7.00 -2.42 -4.15
N HIS A 67 6.19 -1.36 -4.24
CA HIS A 67 4.92 -1.41 -4.97
C HIS A 67 5.15 -1.72 -6.45
N LEU A 68 6.15 -1.10 -7.08
CA LEU A 68 6.49 -1.40 -8.47
C LEU A 68 6.90 -2.87 -8.67
N VAL A 69 7.74 -3.42 -7.78
CA VAL A 69 8.14 -4.83 -7.82
C VAL A 69 6.91 -5.75 -7.67
N TRP A 70 6.01 -5.44 -6.74
CA TRP A 70 4.78 -6.20 -6.55
C TRP A 70 3.92 -6.22 -7.83
N ASN A 71 3.74 -5.06 -8.47
CA ASN A 71 2.94 -4.97 -9.70
C ASN A 71 3.59 -5.75 -10.85
N LEU A 72 4.92 -5.67 -11.01
CA LEU A 72 5.64 -6.45 -12.01
C LEU A 72 5.51 -7.96 -11.77
N LEU A 73 5.55 -8.39 -10.51
CA LEU A 73 5.38 -9.79 -10.13
C LEU A 73 3.97 -10.29 -10.48
N VAL A 74 2.92 -9.56 -10.07
CA VAL A 74 1.52 -9.90 -10.39
C VAL A 74 1.29 -9.90 -11.90
N TYR A 75 1.81 -8.90 -12.61
CA TYR A 75 1.70 -8.84 -14.06
C TYR A 75 2.40 -10.04 -14.73
N SER A 76 3.57 -10.45 -14.24
CA SER A 76 4.27 -11.64 -14.75
C SER A 76 3.43 -12.91 -14.54
N PHE A 77 2.80 -13.09 -13.38
CA PHE A 77 1.91 -14.23 -13.14
C PHE A 77 0.62 -14.22 -13.98
N LEU A 78 0.19 -13.07 -14.49
CA LEU A 78 -0.97 -12.98 -15.39
C LEU A 78 -0.65 -13.33 -16.84
N LEU A 79 0.64 -13.29 -17.23
CA LEU A 79 1.09 -13.57 -18.59
C LEU A 79 1.46 -15.03 -18.86
N PHE A 80 1.53 -15.87 -17.83
CA PHE A 80 1.81 -17.30 -17.90
C PHE A 80 0.65 -18.11 -17.32
#